data_AF-A0A7I7Y712-F1
#
_entry.id   AF-A0A7I7Y712-F1
#
_cell.length_a   1.000
_cell.length_b   1.000
_cell.length_c   1.000
_cell.angle_alpha   90.00
_cell.angle_beta   90.00
_cell.angle_gamma   90.00
#
_symmetry.space_group_name_H-M   'P 1'
#
loop_
_entity.id
_entity.type
_entity.pdbx_description
1 polymer ?
#
loop_
_entity_poly.entity_id
_entity_poly.type
_entity_poly.pdbx_seq_one_letter_code
_entity_poly.pdbx_strand_id
1 'polypeptide(L)' 'MGARCRACDADEAHCHGTLIVHGAGRPECTEDGCGTPELTMHTFVVDCDVVACECGQPIGSGARFASSTGLASSSG' A
#
# COMPACT_ATOMS: atom_id res chain seq x y z
N MET A 1 21.96 9.07 -11.37
CA MET A 1 22.35 9.43 -9.99
C MET A 1 21.19 10.21 -9.39
N GLY A 2 20.37 9.59 -8.53
CA GLY A 2 19.24 10.29 -7.91
C GLY A 2 19.74 11.41 -7.01
N ALA A 3 19.05 12.56 -6.98
CA ALA A 3 19.36 13.63 -6.05
C ALA A 3 19.22 13.12 -4.61
N ARG A 4 20.24 13.38 -3.78
CA ARG A 4 20.19 13.05 -2.36
C ARG A 4 19.16 13.95 -1.67
N CYS A 5 18.31 13.37 -0.83
CA CYS A 5 17.32 14.15 -0.10
C CYS A 5 17.97 14.84 1.11
N ARG A 6 17.33 15.89 1.62
CA ARG A 6 17.85 16.68 2.74
C ARG A 6 18.17 15.84 3.98
N ALA A 7 17.35 14.84 4.29
CA ALA A 7 17.56 13.98 5.45
C ALA A 7 18.78 13.07 5.27
N CYS A 8 19.02 12.56 4.06
CA CYS A 8 20.28 11.88 3.73
C CYS A 8 21.49 12.80 3.88
N ASP A 9 21.39 14.06 3.45
CA ASP A 9 22.47 15.04 3.63
C ASP A 9 22.73 15.43 5.08
N ALA A 10 21.72 15.31 5.94
CA ALA A 10 21.84 15.52 7.37
C ALA A 10 22.23 14.25 8.16
N ASP A 11 22.43 13.11 7.49
CA ASP A 11 22.68 11.80 8.11
C ASP A 11 21.59 11.38 9.10
N GLU A 12 20.35 11.80 8.85
CA GLU A 12 19.22 11.54 9.73
C GLU A 12 18.72 10.10 9.54
N ALA A 13 18.25 9.46 10.60
CA ALA A 13 17.66 8.13 10.52
C ALA A 13 16.25 8.22 9.92
N HIS A 14 16.11 7.83 8.65
CA HIS A 14 14.83 7.92 7.92
C HIS A 14 14.73 6.85 6.83
N CYS A 15 13.50 6.61 6.36
CA CYS A 15 13.22 5.75 5.22
C CYS A 15 12.62 6.56 4.05
N HIS A 16 12.88 6.13 2.82
CA HIS A 16 12.28 6.73 1.60
C HIS A 16 11.03 6.00 1.14
N GLY A 17 10.78 4.81 1.68
CA GLY A 17 9.61 4.02 1.35
C GLY A 17 8.33 4.58 1.97
N THR A 18 7.22 4.11 1.42
CA THR A 18 5.89 4.29 2.02
C THR A 18 5.63 3.13 2.97
N LEU A 19 5.21 3.43 4.20
CA LEU A 19 4.75 2.39 5.12
C LEU A 19 3.28 2.09 4.84
N ILE A 20 2.97 0.84 4.57
CA ILE A 20 1.62 0.33 4.36
C ILE A 20 1.20 -0.40 5.63
N VAL A 21 0.18 0.10 6.29
CA VAL A 21 -0.42 -0.54 7.48
C VAL A 21 -1.63 -1.34 7.02
N HIS A 22 -1.50 -2.66 7.05
CA HIS A 22 -2.58 -3.58 6.76
C HIS A 22 -3.46 -3.76 8.00
N GLY A 23 -4.79 -3.73 7.85
CA GLY A 23 -5.74 -3.79 8.97
C GLY A 23 -5.57 -4.97 9.94
N ALA A 24 -5.16 -6.13 9.43
CA ALA A 24 -4.86 -7.33 10.23
C ALA A 24 -3.43 -7.84 10.02
N GLY A 25 -2.61 -7.14 9.24
CA GLY A 25 -1.29 -7.61 8.81
C GLY A 25 -0.15 -6.89 9.51
N ARG A 26 1.07 -7.39 9.30
CA ARG A 26 2.27 -6.65 9.68
C ARG A 26 2.42 -5.44 8.76
N PRO A 27 2.84 -4.27 9.26
CA PRO A 27 3.14 -3.15 8.39
C PRO A 27 4.30 -3.50 7.46
N GLU A 28 4.20 -3.04 6.21
CA GLU A 28 5.15 -3.30 5.14
C GLU A 28 5.70 -1.97 4.63
N CYS A 29 7.01 -1.86 4.46
CA CYS A 29 7.61 -0.72 3.79
C CYS A 29 7.87 -1.09 2.32
N THR A 30 7.55 -0.19 1.40
CA THR A 30 7.81 -0.38 -0.03
C THR A 30 9.28 -0.28 -0.42
N GLU A 31 10.15 0.17 0.50
CA GLU A 31 11.58 0.31 0.23
C GLU A 31 12.33 -1.00 0.50
N ASP A 32 13.15 -1.40 -0.48
CA ASP A 32 13.93 -2.62 -0.41
C ASP A 32 14.96 -2.56 0.74
N GLY A 33 14.96 -3.58 1.58
CA GLY A 33 15.89 -3.68 2.71
C GLY A 33 15.54 -2.81 3.91
N CYS A 34 14.35 -2.19 3.96
CA CYS A 34 13.88 -1.53 5.16
C CYS A 34 13.70 -2.54 6.31
N GLY A 35 14.60 -2.48 7.31
CA GLY A 35 14.58 -3.33 8.49
C GLY A 35 13.68 -2.82 9.63
N THR A 36 13.16 -1.59 9.51
CA THR A 36 12.45 -0.88 10.59
C THR A 36 11.08 -0.39 10.12
N PRO A 37 10.09 -1.27 9.92
CA PRO A 37 8.72 -0.91 9.52
C PRO A 37 7.93 -0.24 10.67
N GLU A 38 8.55 0.68 11.40
CA GLU A 38 7.98 1.46 12.48
C GLU A 38 7.45 2.80 11.94
N LEU A 39 6.34 3.29 12.46
CA LEU A 39 5.74 4.56 12.00
C LEU A 39 6.71 5.75 12.10
N THR A 40 7.59 5.77 13.11
CA THR A 40 8.50 6.89 13.36
C THR A 40 9.54 7.08 12.24
N MET A 41 9.90 6.03 11.52
CA MET A 41 10.90 6.07 10.45
C MET A 41 10.30 6.45 9.09
N HIS A 42 8.97 6.51 9.00
CA HIS A 42 8.23 6.71 7.76
C HIS A 42 7.37 7.96 7.83
N THR A 43 7.75 8.96 7.03
CA THR A 43 6.96 10.20 6.92
C THR A 43 5.61 9.96 6.25
N PHE A 44 5.55 8.99 5.33
CA PHE A 44 4.33 8.69 4.58
C PHE A 44 3.82 7.30 4.92
N VAL A 45 2.58 7.26 5.40
CA VAL A 45 1.89 6.05 5.85
C VAL A 45 0.56 5.94 5.12
N VAL A 46 0.32 4.78 4.53
CA VAL A 46 -0.97 4.38 3.95
C VAL A 46 -1.63 3.41 4.88
N ASP A 47 -2.83 3.75 5.34
CA ASP A 47 -3.68 2.85 6.13
C ASP A 47 -4.68 2.15 5.20
N CYS A 48 -4.61 0.82 5.13
CA CYS A 48 -5.41 0.01 4.24
C CYS A 48 -6.91 -0.01 4.57
N ASP A 49 -7.28 0.13 5.84
CA ASP A 49 -8.69 0.23 6.25
C ASP A 49 -9.28 1.56 5.80
N VAL A 50 -8.50 2.65 5.92
CA VAL A 50 -8.93 3.99 5.50
C VAL A 50 -9.08 4.07 3.97
N VAL A 51 -8.15 3.50 3.20
CA VAL A 51 -8.23 3.53 1.73
C VAL A 51 -9.09 2.43 1.13
N ALA A 52 -9.68 1.54 1.95
CA ALA A 52 -10.44 0.38 1.52
C ALA A 52 -9.68 -0.51 0.51
N CYS A 53 -8.42 -0.83 0.83
CA CYS A 53 -7.57 -1.68 -0.01
C CYS A 53 -8.01 -3.14 0.02
N GLU A 54 -7.90 -3.83 -1.12
CA GLU A 54 -8.26 -5.26 -1.23
C GLU A 54 -7.18 -6.21 -0.69
N CYS A 55 -6.08 -5.68 -0.17
CA CYS A 55 -4.95 -6.43 0.38
C CYS A 55 -5.32 -7.33 1.57
N GLY A 56 -6.40 -7.04 2.31
CA GLY A 56 -6.91 -7.90 3.37
C GLY A 56 -7.84 -9.02 2.88
N GLN A 57 -8.17 -9.06 1.58
CA GLN A 57 -9.05 -10.09 1.01
C GLN A 57 -8.27 -11.40 0.82
N PRO A 58 -8.91 -12.58 1.01
CA PRO A 58 -8.29 -13.85 0.71
C PRO A 58 -7.77 -13.88 -0.73
N ILE A 59 -6.57 -14.45 -0.95
CA ILE A 59 -6.05 -14.63 -2.31
C ILE A 59 -7.04 -15.52 -3.08
N GLY A 60 -7.61 -14.99 -4.16
CA GLY A 60 -8.67 -15.63 -4.94
C GLY A 60 -10.05 -14.98 -4.81
N SER A 61 -10.23 -14.08 -3.83
CA SER A 61 -11.36 -13.15 -3.74
C SER A 61 -11.18 -12.01 -4.74
N GLY A 62 -10.97 -12.35 -6.00
CA GLY A 62 -11.05 -11.38 -7.08
C GLY A 62 -12.51 -10.96 -7.22
N ALA A 63 -12.96 -10.01 -6.40
CA ALA A 63 -14.11 -9.20 -6.71
C ALA A 63 -13.70 -8.28 -7.87
N ARG A 64 -13.53 -8.89 -9.05
CA ARG A 64 -13.46 -8.15 -10.31
C ARG A 64 -14.65 -7.21 -10.26
N PHE A 65 -14.39 -5.90 -10.37
CA PHE A 65 -15.44 -4.89 -10.45
C PHE A 65 -16.52 -5.44 -11.38
N ALA A 66 -17.67 -5.82 -10.83
CA ALA A 66 -18.79 -6.25 -11.63
C ALA A 66 -19.30 -4.97 -12.29
N SER A 67 -18.63 -4.56 -13.36
CA SER A 67 -19.09 -3.51 -14.25
C SER A 67 -20.48 -3.96 -14.69
N SER A 68 -21.49 -3.35 -14.09
CA SER A 68 -22.91 -3.63 -14.31
C SER A 68 -23.35 -3.10 -15.67
N THR A 69 -22.65 -3.47 -16.74
CA THR A 69 -23.11 -3.27 -18.11
C THR A 69 -23.86 -4.51 -18.57
N GLY A 70 -25.15 -4.52 -18.22
CA GLY A 70 -26.22 -5.01 -19.08
C GLY A 70 -26.23 -6.50 -19.41
N LEU A 71 -26.97 -7.26 -18.59
CA LEU A 71 -27.55 -8.52 -19.04
C LEU A 71 -28.59 -8.19 -20.11
N ALA A 72 -28.20 -8.37 -21.38
CA ALA A 72 -29.10 -8.28 -22.51
C ALA A 72 -30.10 -9.43 -22.43
N SER A 73 -31.38 -9.09 -22.24
CA SER A 73 -32.51 -10.00 -22.36
C SER A 73 -32.50 -10.64 -23.74
N SER A 74 -32.29 -11.95 -23.79
CA SER A 74 -32.63 -12.79 -24.94
C SER A 74 -33.79 -13.68 -24.52
N SER A 75 -35.00 -13.21 -24.85
CA SER A 75 -36.20 -14.05 -24.88
C SER A 75 -36.76 -13.93 -26.28
N GLY A 76 -36.46 -14.95 -27.10
CA GLY A 76 -37.24 -15.30 -28.28
C GLY A 76 -38.45 -16.15 -27.87
#